data_AF-A0A5N6W1W0-F1
#
_entry.id   AF-A0A5N6W1W0-F1
#
_cell.length_a   1.000
_cell.length_b   1.000
_cell.length_c   1.000
_cell.angle_alpha   90.00
_cell.angle_beta   90.00
_cell.angle_gamma   90.00
#
_symmetry.space_group_name_H-M   'P 1'
#
loop_
_entity.id
_entity.type
_entity.pdbx_description
1 polymer ?
#
loop_
_entity_poly.entity_id
_entity_poly.type
_entity_poly.pdbx_seq_one_letter_code
_entity_poly.pdbx_strand_id
1 'polypeptide(L)'
;MEGNLKAHLISLTKYSCIPLVQTNRTHTLFCDMGRTLTYPKRSSNTVNRYKHRATYDLQAIHAIINSSQVLHVSFSPGPSDPFPAILPMIGQMGSFDYPSAGIDEPLDCYLHGYVSSRIMNLARDSEGDGLPICIASSRVDGLILSLTPNSHSYNYRSAVLHGYAKLVTDEAEKLYAMELITNSVLSDRWEHSRVPPDRAEMSSTVILKVKVVDGSGKIRDGGVSDEKKDTTNDEVTSRVWTGVVPVWETFGEPVPSPENKVKEVPDYITRFVADKNDQNRRYAREAIHITLPAEEQH
;
A
#
# COMPACT_ATOMS: atom_id res chain seq x y z
N MET A 1 -32.42 -37.58 35.29
CA MET A 1 -32.31 -38.11 33.91
C MET A 1 -31.71 -37.01 33.06
N GLU A 2 -30.46 -37.22 32.69
CA GLU A 2 -29.64 -36.33 31.86
C GLU A 2 -30.24 -36.21 30.46
N GLY A 3 -30.24 -34.99 29.91
CA GLY A 3 -30.71 -34.69 28.55
C GLY A 3 -29.77 -33.69 27.90
N ASN A 4 -28.71 -34.22 27.29
CA ASN A 4 -27.65 -33.52 26.57
C ASN A 4 -28.20 -32.77 25.33
N LEU A 5 -28.12 -31.44 25.31
CA LEU A 5 -28.14 -30.67 24.06
C LEU A 5 -26.69 -30.31 23.69
N LYS A 6 -26.13 -31.03 22.72
CA LYS A 6 -24.86 -30.67 22.09
C LYS A 6 -25.09 -29.49 21.15
N ALA A 7 -24.65 -28.29 21.55
CA ALA A 7 -24.44 -27.18 20.62
C ALA A 7 -23.22 -27.50 19.74
N HIS A 8 -23.41 -27.51 18.42
CA HIS A 8 -22.32 -27.59 17.44
C HIS A 8 -21.55 -26.27 17.45
N LEU A 9 -20.33 -26.31 17.98
CA LEU A 9 -19.32 -25.26 17.81
C LEU A 9 -18.77 -25.37 16.38
N ILE A 10 -19.24 -24.54 15.46
CA ILE A 10 -18.61 -24.36 14.15
C ILE A 10 -17.38 -23.48 14.39
N SER A 11 -16.22 -24.11 14.52
CA SER A 11 -14.92 -23.45 14.51
C SER A 11 -14.67 -22.94 13.08
N LEU A 12 -14.84 -21.63 12.88
CA LEU A 12 -14.36 -20.93 11.69
C LEU A 12 -12.86 -20.64 11.88
N THR A 13 -12.03 -21.62 11.57
CA THR A 13 -10.60 -21.38 11.32
C THR A 13 -10.50 -20.52 10.05
N LYS A 14 -10.46 -19.19 10.22
CA LYS A 14 -10.07 -18.28 9.13
C LYS A 14 -8.64 -18.63 8.73
N TYR A 15 -8.48 -19.16 7.52
CA TYR A 15 -7.19 -19.28 6.87
C TYR A 15 -6.57 -17.88 6.77
N SER A 16 -5.53 -17.65 7.54
CA SER A 16 -4.57 -16.56 7.30
C SER A 16 -3.84 -16.89 6.00
N CYS A 17 -4.41 -16.49 4.87
CA CYS A 17 -3.69 -16.42 3.62
C CYS A 17 -2.82 -15.17 3.68
N ILE A 18 -1.60 -15.34 4.19
CA ILE A 18 -0.51 -14.38 3.99
C ILE A 18 -0.27 -14.32 2.48
N PRO A 19 -0.44 -13.17 1.80
CA PRO A 19 -0.05 -13.08 0.40
C PRO A 19 1.48 -13.12 0.37
N LEU A 20 2.04 -14.26 -0.04
CA LEU A 20 3.36 -14.28 -0.62
C LEU A 20 3.30 -13.34 -1.83
N VAL A 21 3.95 -12.18 -1.71
CA VAL A 21 4.35 -11.41 -2.88
C VAL A 21 5.33 -12.31 -3.65
N GLN A 22 4.80 -13.06 -4.62
CA GLN A 22 5.62 -13.85 -5.52
C GLN A 22 6.39 -12.87 -6.39
N THR A 23 7.65 -12.63 -6.01
CA THR A 23 8.65 -11.98 -6.85
C THR A 23 9.05 -12.95 -7.95
N ASN A 24 8.28 -13.08 -9.02
CA ASN A 24 8.71 -13.85 -10.20
C ASN A 24 8.18 -13.23 -11.49
N ARG A 25 8.94 -12.31 -12.08
CA ARG A 25 8.98 -12.12 -13.53
C ARG A 25 10.13 -12.95 -14.08
N THR A 26 9.92 -14.25 -14.30
CA THR A 26 10.51 -15.04 -15.40
C THR A 26 9.93 -16.45 -15.40
N HIS A 27 9.20 -16.76 -16.48
CA HIS A 27 8.79 -18.08 -16.97
C HIS A 27 8.09 -19.08 -16.04
N THR A 28 6.76 -19.04 -16.12
CA THR A 28 5.86 -20.16 -16.49
C THR A 28 6.20 -21.54 -15.91
N LEU A 29 5.46 -21.93 -14.86
CA LEU A 29 4.88 -23.26 -14.65
C LEU A 29 4.01 -23.23 -13.39
N PHE A 30 2.83 -22.61 -13.45
CA PHE A 30 1.64 -23.07 -12.72
C PHE A 30 0.39 -22.64 -13.48
N CYS A 31 -0.50 -23.61 -13.64
CA CYS A 31 -1.76 -23.50 -14.33
C CYS A 31 -2.73 -22.68 -13.47
N ASP A 32 -2.83 -21.38 -13.74
CA ASP A 32 -4.10 -20.66 -13.70
C ASP A 32 -4.05 -19.55 -14.76
N MET A 33 -4.72 -19.79 -15.89
CA MET A 33 -4.85 -18.79 -16.97
C MET A 33 -5.94 -17.76 -16.61
N GLY A 34 -5.85 -17.16 -15.43
CA GLY A 34 -6.63 -16.00 -15.05
C GLY A 34 -6.10 -14.76 -15.74
N ARG A 35 -6.96 -13.94 -16.33
CA ARG A 35 -6.55 -12.64 -16.89
C ARG A 35 -6.15 -11.72 -15.74
N THR A 36 -4.88 -11.33 -15.69
CA THR A 36 -4.42 -10.24 -14.81
C THR A 36 -5.16 -8.96 -15.14
N LEU A 37 -5.92 -8.43 -14.18
CA LEU A 37 -6.62 -7.16 -14.36
C LEU A 37 -5.63 -5.99 -14.26
N THR A 38 -5.82 -5.00 -15.11
CA THR A 38 -4.95 -3.82 -15.17
C THR A 38 -5.77 -2.55 -15.25
N TYR A 39 -5.28 -1.46 -14.65
CA TYR A 39 -5.83 -0.13 -14.88
C TYR A 39 -5.67 0.30 -16.35
N PRO A 40 -6.62 1.10 -16.87
CA PRO A 40 -6.48 1.67 -18.20
C PRO A 40 -5.29 2.64 -18.26
N LYS A 41 -4.56 2.60 -19.37
CA LYS A 41 -3.51 3.58 -19.67
C LYS A 41 -4.13 4.83 -20.27
N ARG A 42 -3.82 5.97 -19.68
CA ARG A 42 -4.22 7.31 -20.14
C ARG A 42 -2.97 8.19 -20.28
N SER A 43 -3.10 9.33 -20.94
CA SER A 43 -2.01 10.31 -21.01
C SER A 43 -1.54 10.77 -19.63
N SER A 44 -2.46 10.86 -18.65
CA SER A 44 -2.22 11.29 -17.27
C SER A 44 -1.39 10.33 -16.42
N ASN A 45 -1.48 9.02 -16.65
CA ASN A 45 -0.81 8.00 -15.82
C ASN A 45 0.31 7.23 -16.57
N THR A 46 0.49 7.49 -17.87
CA THR A 46 1.50 6.78 -18.66
C THR A 46 2.92 7.15 -18.22
N VAL A 47 3.64 6.15 -17.70
CA VAL A 47 5.06 6.30 -17.35
C VAL A 47 5.90 6.45 -18.62
N ASN A 48 6.61 7.56 -18.75
CA ASN A 48 7.40 7.89 -19.95
C ASN A 48 8.89 7.51 -19.85
N ARG A 49 9.52 7.76 -18.71
CA ARG A 49 10.95 7.46 -18.47
C ARG A 49 11.12 6.14 -17.74
N TYR A 50 11.98 5.25 -18.24
CA TYR A 50 12.15 3.87 -17.74
C TYR A 50 10.84 3.08 -17.79
N LYS A 51 10.26 2.93 -18.99
CA LYS A 51 8.91 2.35 -19.20
C LYS A 51 8.82 0.89 -18.77
N HIS A 52 9.91 0.14 -18.89
CA HIS A 52 9.99 -1.26 -18.48
C HIS A 52 9.82 -1.46 -16.96
N ARG A 53 10.07 -0.43 -16.15
CA ARG A 53 9.76 -0.39 -14.71
C ARG A 53 8.28 -0.18 -14.39
N ALA A 54 7.47 0.18 -15.39
CA ALA A 54 6.06 0.49 -15.17
C ALA A 54 5.23 -0.79 -15.01
N THR A 55 4.24 -0.73 -14.13
CA THR A 55 3.17 -1.71 -14.03
C THR A 55 1.83 -1.00 -13.99
N TYR A 56 0.80 -1.65 -14.52
CA TYR A 56 -0.60 -1.20 -14.45
C TYR A 56 -1.48 -2.30 -13.84
N ASP A 57 -0.85 -3.38 -13.37
CA ASP A 57 -1.49 -4.52 -12.69
C ASP A 57 -2.15 -4.06 -11.39
N LEU A 58 -3.42 -4.43 -11.21
CA LEU A 58 -4.20 -4.06 -10.04
C LEU A 58 -3.55 -4.63 -8.77
N GLN A 59 -3.16 -5.90 -8.79
CA GLN A 59 -2.60 -6.57 -7.63
C GLN A 59 -1.34 -5.87 -7.12
N ALA A 60 -0.37 -5.58 -8.00
CA ALA A 60 0.85 -4.89 -7.65
C ALA A 60 0.59 -3.48 -7.11
N ILE A 61 -0.34 -2.73 -7.73
CA ILE A 61 -0.65 -1.36 -7.32
C ILE A 61 -1.37 -1.34 -5.97
N HIS A 62 -2.40 -2.17 -5.78
CA HIS A 62 -3.14 -2.27 -4.53
C HIS A 62 -2.24 -2.79 -3.40
N ALA A 63 -1.32 -3.73 -3.68
CA ALA A 63 -0.34 -4.18 -2.69
C ALA A 63 0.57 -3.03 -2.21
N ILE A 64 1.02 -2.16 -3.11
CA ILE A 64 1.83 -0.98 -2.74
C ILE A 64 1.01 -0.05 -1.85
N ILE A 65 -0.21 0.31 -2.26
CA ILE A 65 -1.10 1.20 -1.49
C ILE A 65 -1.39 0.59 -0.11
N ASN A 66 -1.85 -0.65 -0.03
CA ASN A 66 -2.25 -1.30 1.22
C ASN A 66 -1.08 -1.67 2.14
N SER A 67 0.16 -1.65 1.64
CA SER A 67 1.37 -1.83 2.46
C SER A 67 1.86 -0.53 3.11
N SER A 68 1.18 0.59 2.86
CA SER A 68 1.63 1.93 3.27
C SER A 68 0.81 2.45 4.44
N GLN A 69 1.49 2.89 5.49
CA GLN A 69 0.88 3.45 6.70
C GLN A 69 0.34 4.86 6.47
N VAL A 70 0.89 5.55 5.45
CA VAL A 70 0.51 6.91 5.06
C VAL A 70 0.38 6.97 3.54
N LEU A 71 -0.76 7.48 3.09
CA LEU A 71 -1.01 7.84 1.70
C LEU A 71 -0.88 9.36 1.52
N HIS A 72 -0.28 9.77 0.42
CA HIS A 72 -0.15 11.18 0.06
C HIS A 72 -1.30 11.56 -0.86
N VAL A 73 -2.28 12.30 -0.33
CA VAL A 73 -3.51 12.64 -1.04
C VAL A 73 -3.45 14.07 -1.53
N SER A 74 -3.33 14.22 -2.84
CA SER A 74 -3.23 15.50 -3.53
C SER A 74 -4.55 15.91 -4.18
N PHE A 75 -4.94 17.16 -4.05
CA PHE A 75 -6.17 17.70 -4.62
C PHE A 75 -6.04 19.20 -4.90
N SER A 76 -6.91 19.73 -5.76
CA SER A 76 -7.02 21.19 -5.94
C SER A 76 -7.82 21.78 -4.77
N PRO A 77 -7.24 22.69 -3.97
CA PRO A 77 -7.92 23.31 -2.83
C PRO A 77 -9.02 24.31 -3.21
N GLY A 78 -9.17 24.63 -4.50
CA GLY A 78 -10.16 25.56 -5.03
C GLY A 78 -9.51 26.65 -5.89
N PRO A 79 -10.31 27.44 -6.62
CA PRO A 79 -9.80 28.42 -7.60
C PRO A 79 -9.03 29.59 -6.98
N SER A 80 -9.19 29.84 -5.68
CA SER A 80 -8.50 30.91 -4.96
C SER A 80 -7.10 30.54 -4.48
N ASP A 81 -6.75 29.26 -4.47
CA ASP A 81 -5.45 28.77 -4.03
C ASP A 81 -4.70 28.20 -5.24
N PRO A 82 -3.59 28.84 -5.66
CA PRO A 82 -2.89 28.47 -6.90
C PRO A 82 -2.09 27.17 -6.76
N PHE A 83 -1.92 26.64 -5.55
CA PHE A 83 -1.10 25.46 -5.29
C PHE A 83 -1.96 24.21 -5.09
N PRO A 84 -1.56 23.04 -5.61
CA PRO A 84 -2.19 21.79 -5.20
C PRO A 84 -1.91 21.56 -3.70
N ALA A 85 -2.94 21.11 -2.98
CA ALA A 85 -2.80 20.66 -1.62
C ALA A 85 -2.36 19.20 -1.61
N ILE A 86 -1.58 18.80 -0.60
CA ILE A 86 -1.20 17.41 -0.32
C ILE A 86 -1.38 17.15 1.17
N LEU A 87 -2.09 16.07 1.52
CA LEU A 87 -2.32 15.66 2.89
C LEU A 87 -1.82 14.22 3.11
N PRO A 88 -1.03 13.96 4.17
CA PRO A 88 -0.79 12.60 4.64
C PRO A 88 -2.07 12.07 5.29
N MET A 89 -2.61 10.97 4.79
CA MET A 89 -3.87 10.37 5.26
C MET A 89 -3.74 8.87 5.45
N ILE A 90 -4.48 8.32 6.40
CA ILE A 90 -4.68 6.88 6.51
C ILE A 90 -5.78 6.49 5.52
N GLY A 91 -5.50 5.48 4.71
CA GLY A 91 -6.48 4.91 3.79
C GLY A 91 -6.18 3.48 3.44
N GLN A 92 -7.14 2.82 2.80
CA GLN A 92 -7.04 1.41 2.44
C GLN A 92 -7.89 1.12 1.21
N MET A 93 -7.38 0.26 0.31
CA MET A 93 -8.16 -0.25 -0.81
C MET A 93 -9.14 -1.33 -0.34
N GLY A 94 -10.38 -1.29 -0.83
CA GLY A 94 -11.38 -2.33 -0.57
C GLY A 94 -12.64 -2.15 -1.43
N SER A 95 -13.59 -3.08 -1.29
CA SER A 95 -14.87 -3.03 -2.00
C SER A 95 -16.02 -3.31 -1.04
N PHE A 96 -16.90 -2.34 -0.86
CA PHE A 96 -18.10 -2.52 -0.03
C PHE A 96 -19.12 -3.43 -0.71
N ASP A 97 -19.28 -3.30 -2.04
CA ASP A 97 -20.21 -4.11 -2.82
C ASP A 97 -19.76 -5.59 -2.88
N TYR A 98 -18.45 -5.83 -2.78
CA TYR A 98 -17.84 -7.16 -2.79
C TYR A 98 -16.76 -7.29 -1.70
N PRO A 99 -17.12 -7.42 -0.41
CA PRO A 99 -16.16 -7.42 0.70
C PRO A 99 -15.12 -8.55 0.65
N SER A 100 -15.38 -9.61 -0.10
CA SER A 100 -14.46 -10.73 -0.33
C SER A 100 -13.53 -10.53 -1.53
N ALA A 101 -13.60 -9.39 -2.22
CA ALA A 101 -12.76 -9.10 -3.39
C ALA A 101 -11.28 -9.12 -3.02
N GLY A 102 -10.48 -9.80 -3.83
CA GLY A 102 -9.03 -9.80 -3.69
C GLY A 102 -8.42 -8.46 -4.08
N ILE A 103 -7.13 -8.27 -3.76
CA ILE A 103 -6.38 -7.09 -4.18
C ILE A 103 -6.09 -7.05 -5.69
N ASP A 104 -6.37 -8.13 -6.40
CA ASP A 104 -6.29 -8.27 -7.85
C ASP A 104 -7.60 -7.85 -8.57
N GLU A 105 -8.65 -7.53 -7.83
CA GLU A 105 -9.94 -7.07 -8.33
C GLU A 105 -10.04 -5.53 -8.34
N PRO A 106 -11.02 -4.93 -9.04
CA PRO A 106 -11.29 -3.50 -8.96
C PRO A 106 -11.74 -3.10 -7.55
N LEU A 107 -11.00 -2.20 -6.91
CA LEU A 107 -11.28 -1.69 -5.56
C LEU A 107 -11.38 -0.16 -5.56
N ASP A 108 -12.07 0.37 -4.55
CA ASP A 108 -12.07 1.78 -4.20
C ASP A 108 -11.05 2.06 -3.10
N CYS A 109 -10.56 3.29 -2.98
CA CYS A 109 -9.73 3.71 -1.85
C CYS A 109 -10.59 4.43 -0.81
N TYR A 110 -10.62 3.93 0.43
CA TYR A 110 -11.31 4.59 1.54
C TYR A 110 -10.31 5.41 2.34
N LEU A 111 -10.62 6.70 2.57
CA LEU A 111 -9.78 7.63 3.32
C LEU A 111 -10.52 8.12 4.57
N HIS A 112 -9.84 8.08 5.72
CA HIS A 112 -10.38 8.58 6.98
C HIS A 112 -10.04 10.06 7.19
N GLY A 113 -10.98 10.85 7.71
CA GLY A 113 -10.67 12.20 8.18
C GLY A 113 -11.75 12.84 9.03
N TYR A 114 -11.42 14.01 9.57
CA TYR A 114 -12.32 14.78 10.42
C TYR A 114 -13.35 15.55 9.59
N VAL A 115 -14.60 15.59 10.07
CA VAL A 115 -15.77 16.17 9.38
C VAL A 115 -15.57 17.58 8.84
N SER A 116 -14.82 18.43 9.55
CA SER A 116 -14.60 19.82 9.16
C SER A 116 -13.30 20.07 8.40
N SER A 117 -12.57 19.01 8.04
CA SER A 117 -11.32 19.17 7.28
C SER A 117 -11.59 19.68 5.86
N ARG A 118 -10.65 20.45 5.31
CA ARG A 118 -10.79 21.12 4.00
C ARG A 118 -11.16 20.14 2.89
N ILE A 119 -10.50 18.99 2.81
CA ILE A 119 -10.76 17.96 1.79
C ILE A 119 -12.19 17.40 1.90
N MET A 120 -12.71 17.22 3.12
CA MET A 120 -14.06 16.72 3.35
C MET A 120 -15.12 17.74 2.93
N ASN A 121 -14.87 19.03 3.18
CA ASN A 121 -15.77 20.09 2.72
C ASN A 121 -15.78 20.19 1.19
N LEU A 122 -14.60 20.20 0.56
CA LEU A 122 -14.51 20.23 -0.90
C LEU A 122 -15.19 19.02 -1.55
N ALA A 123 -15.02 17.82 -0.99
CA ALA A 123 -15.69 16.62 -1.49
C ALA A 123 -17.21 16.66 -1.31
N ARG A 124 -17.71 17.31 -0.25
CA ARG A 124 -19.15 17.51 -0.03
C ARG A 124 -19.76 18.50 -1.02
N ASP A 125 -19.01 19.56 -1.32
CA ASP A 125 -19.45 20.64 -2.22
C ASP A 125 -19.22 20.29 -3.70
N SER A 126 -18.57 19.16 -3.99
CA SER A 126 -18.29 18.71 -5.36
C SER A 126 -19.52 18.05 -5.99
N GLU A 127 -19.84 18.47 -7.22
CA GLU A 127 -20.91 17.89 -8.03
C GLU A 127 -20.42 16.75 -8.93
N GLY A 128 -21.33 16.06 -9.62
CA GLY A 128 -21.01 15.05 -10.63
C GLY A 128 -20.26 13.83 -10.08
N ASP A 129 -19.08 13.55 -10.62
CA ASP A 129 -18.27 12.39 -10.25
C ASP A 129 -17.60 12.52 -8.87
N GLY A 130 -17.55 13.72 -8.28
CA GLY A 130 -16.93 13.99 -6.97
C GLY A 130 -15.64 14.83 -7.08
N LEU A 131 -14.93 15.01 -5.97
CA LEU A 131 -13.69 15.80 -5.93
C LEU A 131 -12.56 15.03 -6.64
N PRO A 132 -11.97 15.56 -7.73
CA PRO A 132 -10.82 14.92 -8.37
C PRO A 132 -9.61 14.93 -7.44
N ILE A 133 -9.01 13.75 -7.22
CA ILE A 133 -7.83 13.60 -6.37
C ILE A 133 -6.78 12.68 -7.01
N CYS A 134 -5.56 12.80 -6.51
CA CYS A 134 -4.44 11.92 -6.80
C CYS A 134 -3.92 11.32 -5.48
N ILE A 135 -3.74 10.01 -5.42
CA ILE A 135 -3.22 9.30 -4.23
C ILE A 135 -1.87 8.69 -4.61
N ALA A 136 -0.83 8.99 -3.84
CA ALA A 136 0.49 8.43 -4.05
C ALA A 136 0.99 7.67 -2.82
N SER A 137 1.73 6.59 -3.08
CA SER A 137 2.59 5.93 -2.11
C SER A 137 3.92 5.56 -2.74
N SER A 138 5.00 5.63 -1.94
CA SER A 138 6.34 5.21 -2.32
C SER A 138 7.07 4.56 -1.14
N ARG A 139 7.89 3.56 -1.45
CA ARG A 139 8.80 2.91 -0.50
C ARG A 139 10.18 2.73 -1.14
N VAL A 140 11.23 3.01 -0.36
CA VAL A 140 12.61 2.73 -0.74
C VAL A 140 12.99 1.39 -0.13
N ASP A 141 13.44 0.47 -0.99
CA ASP A 141 13.80 -0.90 -0.65
C ASP A 141 15.34 -1.12 -0.69
N GLY A 142 16.11 -0.17 -1.25
CA GLY A 142 17.58 -0.23 -1.22
C GLY A 142 18.28 0.99 -1.85
N LEU A 143 19.50 1.29 -1.41
CA LEU A 143 20.38 2.32 -1.97
C LEU A 143 21.39 1.66 -2.91
N ILE A 144 21.36 2.00 -4.19
CA ILE A 144 22.30 1.44 -5.18
C ILE A 144 23.50 2.36 -5.32
N LEU A 145 24.66 1.86 -4.90
CA LEU A 145 25.94 2.56 -4.94
C LEU A 145 26.75 2.02 -6.13
N SER A 146 27.01 2.90 -7.09
CA SER A 146 27.60 2.62 -8.40
C SER A 146 28.97 3.29 -8.54
N LEU A 147 29.71 2.95 -9.60
CA LEU A 147 31.05 3.51 -9.86
C LEU A 147 31.04 5.01 -10.16
N THR A 148 29.92 5.54 -10.69
CA THR A 148 29.79 6.96 -11.03
C THR A 148 28.61 7.65 -10.34
N PRO A 149 28.69 8.97 -10.07
CA PRO A 149 27.60 9.72 -9.45
C PRO A 149 26.26 9.61 -10.17
N ASN A 150 26.27 9.47 -11.50
CA ASN A 150 25.07 9.46 -12.33
C ASN A 150 24.38 8.09 -12.38
N SER A 151 25.10 7.01 -12.01
CA SER A 151 24.58 5.64 -12.02
C SER A 151 23.95 5.24 -10.69
N HIS A 152 24.14 6.03 -9.62
CA HIS A 152 23.45 5.82 -8.35
C HIS A 152 21.93 5.77 -8.51
N SER A 153 21.28 4.90 -7.73
CA SER A 153 19.84 4.73 -7.82
C SER A 153 19.24 4.18 -6.52
N TYR A 154 17.96 3.82 -6.58
CA TYR A 154 17.23 3.19 -5.49
C TYR A 154 16.54 1.93 -5.97
N ASN A 155 16.49 0.88 -5.17
CA ASN A 155 15.38 -0.06 -5.29
C ASN A 155 14.17 0.60 -4.62
N TYR A 156 13.02 0.59 -5.31
CA TYR A 156 11.80 1.23 -4.84
C TYR A 156 10.56 0.63 -5.45
N ARG A 157 9.44 0.86 -4.78
CA ARG A 157 8.09 0.69 -5.33
C ARG A 157 7.29 1.95 -5.11
N SER A 158 6.54 2.36 -6.12
CA SER A 158 5.60 3.47 -6.00
C SER A 158 4.34 3.19 -6.78
N ALA A 159 3.22 3.70 -6.28
CA ALA A 159 1.93 3.67 -6.94
C ALA A 159 1.30 5.07 -6.92
N VAL A 160 0.61 5.41 -8.00
CA VAL A 160 -0.22 6.61 -8.14
C VAL A 160 -1.60 6.17 -8.61
N LEU A 161 -2.65 6.64 -7.93
CA LEU A 161 -4.04 6.45 -8.31
C LEU A 161 -4.67 7.81 -8.62
N HIS A 162 -5.45 7.88 -9.70
CA HIS A 162 -6.35 9.00 -9.95
C HIS A 162 -7.79 8.55 -9.72
N GLY A 163 -8.59 9.41 -9.11
CA GLY A 163 -9.97 9.08 -8.83
C GLY A 163 -10.79 10.28 -8.39
N TYR A 164 -12.04 9.99 -8.06
CA TYR A 164 -12.98 10.99 -7.57
C TYR A 164 -13.47 10.61 -6.19
N ALA A 165 -13.29 11.51 -5.23
CA ALA A 165 -13.66 11.33 -3.85
C ALA A 165 -15.09 11.80 -3.58
N LYS A 166 -15.88 10.96 -2.92
CA LYS A 166 -17.21 11.30 -2.38
C LYS A 166 -17.30 10.89 -0.92
N LEU A 167 -18.14 11.59 -0.16
CA LEU A 167 -18.45 11.19 1.21
C LEU A 167 -19.24 9.89 1.18
N VAL A 168 -18.87 8.95 2.06
CA VAL A 168 -19.70 7.79 2.36
C VAL A 168 -20.87 8.25 3.21
N THR A 169 -22.10 8.12 2.68
CA THR A 169 -23.34 8.51 3.36
C THR A 169 -24.16 7.33 3.87
N ASP A 170 -23.96 6.14 3.28
CA ASP A 170 -24.56 4.91 3.78
C ASP A 170 -23.89 4.47 5.08
N GLU A 171 -24.70 4.11 6.08
CA GLU A 171 -24.19 3.77 7.42
C GLU A 171 -23.44 2.43 7.43
N ALA A 172 -23.89 1.45 6.63
CA ALA A 172 -23.23 0.14 6.55
C ALA A 172 -21.90 0.24 5.81
N GLU A 173 -21.82 1.00 4.72
CA GLU A 173 -20.57 1.29 4.02
C GLU A 173 -19.58 2.06 4.91
N LYS A 174 -20.08 2.99 5.72
CA LYS A 174 -19.25 3.75 6.67
C LYS A 174 -18.63 2.84 7.72
N LEU A 175 -19.43 1.94 8.32
CA LEU A 175 -18.92 0.97 9.30
C LEU A 175 -17.92 0.00 8.67
N TYR A 176 -18.22 -0.51 7.46
CA TYR A 176 -17.29 -1.34 6.69
C TYR A 176 -15.95 -0.63 6.47
N ALA A 177 -15.98 0.62 6.02
CA ALA A 177 -14.77 1.39 5.75
C ALA A 177 -13.98 1.70 7.04
N MET A 178 -14.67 1.98 8.15
CA MET A 178 -14.03 2.19 9.45
C MET A 178 -13.33 0.91 9.95
N GLU A 179 -13.97 -0.26 9.81
CA GLU A 179 -13.34 -1.54 10.11
C GLU A 179 -12.11 -1.79 9.22
N LEU A 180 -12.27 -1.61 7.91
CA LEU A 180 -11.21 -1.79 6.91
C LEU A 180 -9.98 -0.92 7.21
N ILE A 181 -10.19 0.36 7.52
CA ILE A 181 -9.13 1.32 7.86
C ILE A 181 -8.51 1.00 9.22
N THR A 182 -9.32 0.62 10.22
CA THR A 182 -8.79 0.25 11.54
C THR A 182 -7.87 -0.97 11.44
N ASN A 183 -8.28 -1.96 10.65
CA ASN A 183 -7.48 -3.16 10.40
C ASN A 183 -6.27 -2.91 9.48
N SER A 184 -6.20 -1.76 8.79
CA SER A 184 -4.99 -1.36 8.05
C SER A 184 -3.92 -0.74 8.95
N VAL A 185 -4.30 -0.11 10.07
CA VAL A 185 -3.36 0.37 11.09
C VAL A 185 -2.58 -0.78 11.71
N LEU A 186 -3.31 -1.82 12.13
CA LEU A 186 -2.77 -3.08 12.63
C LEU A 186 -3.82 -4.16 12.40
N SER A 187 -3.41 -5.31 11.88
CA SER A 187 -4.35 -6.37 11.51
C SER A 187 -5.18 -6.85 12.71
N ASP A 188 -6.47 -7.10 12.49
CA ASP A 188 -7.47 -7.49 13.51
C ASP A 188 -7.69 -6.47 14.63
N ARG A 189 -7.24 -5.21 14.47
CA ARG A 189 -7.36 -4.19 15.51
C ARG A 189 -8.81 -3.79 15.81
N TRP A 190 -9.72 -3.89 14.84
CA TRP A 190 -11.13 -3.55 15.04
C TRP A 190 -11.79 -4.40 16.13
N GLU A 191 -11.73 -5.73 16.00
CA GLU A 191 -12.29 -6.69 16.97
C GLU A 191 -11.62 -6.62 18.35
N HIS A 192 -10.39 -6.10 18.41
CA HIS A 192 -9.63 -5.89 19.64
C HIS A 192 -9.72 -4.45 20.17
N SER A 193 -10.76 -3.72 19.75
CA SER A 193 -11.10 -2.37 20.23
C SER A 193 -12.52 -2.35 20.80
N ARG A 194 -12.93 -1.24 21.44
CA ARG A 194 -14.33 -1.06 21.83
C ARG A 194 -15.17 -0.81 20.57
N VAL A 195 -16.05 -1.74 20.25
CA VAL A 195 -16.94 -1.64 19.08
C VAL A 195 -18.41 -1.88 19.48
N PRO A 196 -19.39 -1.30 18.75
CA PRO A 196 -19.20 -0.33 17.67
C PRO A 196 -18.78 1.06 18.20
N PRO A 197 -18.29 1.96 17.32
CA PRO A 197 -18.09 3.37 17.66
C PRO A 197 -19.39 4.00 18.19
N ASP A 198 -19.27 4.93 19.13
CA ASP A 198 -20.42 5.65 19.66
C ASP A 198 -20.89 6.77 18.73
N ARG A 199 -22.03 7.40 19.07
CA ARG A 199 -22.63 8.44 18.25
C ARG A 199 -21.71 9.65 18.04
N ALA A 200 -20.89 10.03 19.03
CA ALA A 200 -20.03 11.19 18.92
C ALA A 200 -18.84 10.89 17.98
N GLU A 201 -18.26 9.71 18.10
CA GLU A 201 -17.22 9.20 17.20
C GLU A 201 -17.74 9.09 15.75
N MET A 202 -18.94 8.54 15.57
CA MET A 202 -19.60 8.44 14.26
C MET A 202 -19.93 9.79 13.64
N SER A 203 -20.21 10.82 14.46
CA SER A 203 -20.58 12.16 13.96
C SER A 203 -19.38 13.00 13.57
N SER A 204 -18.24 12.81 14.23
CA SER A 204 -16.99 13.55 13.98
C SER A 204 -16.12 12.93 12.88
N THR A 205 -16.29 11.63 12.63
CA THR A 205 -15.57 10.88 11.61
C THR A 205 -16.28 10.94 10.26
N VAL A 206 -15.57 11.30 9.20
CA VAL A 206 -16.03 11.22 7.81
C VAL A 206 -15.10 10.32 7.03
N ILE A 207 -15.69 9.48 6.17
CA ILE A 207 -14.97 8.63 5.24
C ILE A 207 -15.18 9.16 3.82
N LEU A 208 -14.09 9.28 3.07
CA LEU A 208 -14.17 9.44 1.62
C LEU A 208 -14.01 8.08 0.96
N LYS A 209 -14.90 7.76 0.02
CA LYS A 209 -14.71 6.71 -0.96
C LYS A 209 -14.16 7.35 -2.23
N VAL A 210 -13.02 6.86 -2.68
CA VAL A 210 -12.35 7.33 -3.89
C VAL A 210 -12.55 6.27 -4.96
N LYS A 211 -13.42 6.60 -5.92
CA LYS A 211 -13.60 5.77 -7.10
C LYS A 211 -12.41 5.93 -8.01
N VAL A 212 -11.58 4.89 -8.10
CA VAL A 212 -10.35 4.92 -8.90
C VAL A 212 -10.68 4.79 -10.38
N VAL A 213 -10.16 5.69 -11.20
CA VAL A 213 -10.40 5.72 -12.66
C VAL A 213 -9.22 5.26 -13.49
N ASP A 214 -8.01 5.39 -12.94
CA ASP A 214 -6.78 4.83 -13.45
C ASP A 214 -5.71 4.80 -12.34
N GLY A 215 -4.65 4.04 -12.58
CA GLY A 215 -3.50 3.98 -11.70
C GLY A 215 -2.25 3.52 -12.43
N SER A 216 -1.08 3.87 -11.91
CA SER A 216 0.19 3.37 -12.40
C SER A 216 1.14 3.07 -11.26
N GLY A 217 1.88 1.97 -11.42
CA GLY A 217 2.96 1.57 -10.54
C GLY A 217 4.30 1.75 -11.24
N LYS A 218 5.34 1.98 -10.46
CA LYS A 218 6.73 1.96 -10.92
C LYS A 218 7.60 1.26 -9.90
N ILE A 219 8.29 0.23 -10.34
CA ILE A 219 9.09 -0.64 -9.50
C ILE A 219 10.51 -0.70 -10.07
N ARG A 220 11.49 -0.49 -9.21
CA ARG A 220 12.89 -0.73 -9.51
C ARG A 220 13.43 -1.73 -8.49
N ASP A 221 14.02 -2.79 -9.02
CA ASP A 221 14.72 -3.83 -8.30
C ASP A 221 16.04 -4.16 -9.03
N GLY A 222 16.76 -5.15 -8.53
CA GLY A 222 18.05 -5.60 -9.00
C GLY A 222 19.26 -4.90 -8.37
N GLY A 223 20.43 -5.26 -8.89
CA GLY A 223 21.73 -4.81 -8.39
C GLY A 223 22.27 -3.57 -9.08
N VAL A 224 23.57 -3.38 -8.91
CA VAL A 224 24.34 -2.33 -9.60
C VAL A 224 24.46 -2.68 -11.08
N SER A 225 24.36 -1.66 -11.94
CA SER A 225 24.64 -1.75 -13.38
C SER A 225 25.45 -0.52 -13.78
N ASP A 226 26.75 -0.72 -13.96
CA ASP A 226 27.69 0.32 -14.34
C ASP A 226 28.15 0.10 -15.79
N GLU A 227 28.47 1.17 -16.50
CA GLU A 227 28.90 1.08 -17.89
C GLU A 227 30.20 0.27 -18.03
N LYS A 228 30.31 -0.49 -19.11
CA LYS A 228 31.51 -1.28 -19.42
C LYS A 228 32.82 -0.50 -19.31
N LYS A 229 32.84 0.78 -19.73
CA LYS A 229 34.05 1.61 -19.70
C LYS A 229 34.59 1.83 -18.28
N ASP A 230 33.69 1.86 -17.29
CA ASP A 230 34.02 2.11 -15.89
C ASP A 230 34.32 0.78 -15.17
N THR A 231 33.57 -0.28 -15.49
CA THR A 231 33.80 -1.62 -14.92
C THR A 231 35.11 -2.27 -15.39
N THR A 232 35.65 -1.88 -16.56
CA THR A 232 36.98 -2.33 -17.03
C THR A 232 38.12 -1.40 -16.63
N ASN A 233 37.87 -0.35 -15.86
CA ASN A 233 38.90 0.59 -15.42
C ASN A 233 39.40 0.20 -14.01
N ASP A 234 40.56 -0.48 -13.95
CA ASP A 234 41.16 -0.97 -12.70
C ASP A 234 41.43 0.14 -11.67
N GLU A 235 41.73 1.37 -12.10
CA GLU A 235 41.93 2.51 -11.19
C GLU A 235 40.63 2.86 -10.47
N VAL A 236 39.50 2.78 -11.18
CA VAL A 236 38.18 3.09 -10.64
C VAL A 236 37.66 1.93 -9.78
N THR A 237 37.72 0.69 -10.29
CA THR A 237 37.17 -0.49 -9.60
C THR A 237 37.94 -0.89 -8.36
N SER A 238 39.24 -0.55 -8.26
CA SER A 238 40.03 -0.81 -7.05
C SER A 238 39.83 0.21 -5.92
N ARG A 239 39.28 1.40 -6.21
CA ARG A 239 39.10 2.48 -5.21
C ARG A 239 37.65 2.81 -4.87
N VAL A 240 36.68 2.41 -5.70
CA VAL A 240 35.26 2.71 -5.50
C VAL A 240 34.51 1.43 -5.14
N TRP A 241 33.90 1.39 -3.96
CA TRP A 241 33.00 0.31 -3.57
C TRP A 241 31.66 0.44 -4.29
N THR A 242 31.15 -0.67 -4.82
CA THR A 242 29.81 -0.77 -5.39
C THR A 242 28.99 -1.84 -4.70
N GLY A 243 27.68 -1.63 -4.66
CA GLY A 243 26.75 -2.59 -4.10
C GLY A 243 25.41 -1.95 -3.76
N VAL A 244 24.58 -2.71 -3.05
CA VAL A 244 23.28 -2.23 -2.59
C VAL A 244 23.23 -2.26 -1.07
N VAL A 245 22.84 -1.14 -0.46
CA VAL A 245 22.47 -1.09 0.96
C VAL A 245 20.96 -1.33 1.03
N PRO A 246 20.48 -2.53 1.42
CA PRO A 246 19.04 -2.78 1.54
C PRO A 246 18.42 -1.85 2.59
N VAL A 247 17.21 -1.36 2.30
CA VAL A 247 16.45 -0.46 3.16
C VAL A 247 15.09 -1.10 3.42
N TRP A 248 14.67 -1.15 4.67
CA TRP A 248 13.32 -1.62 5.02
C TRP A 248 12.83 -0.91 6.28
N GLU A 249 11.51 -0.82 6.42
CA GLU A 249 10.88 -0.32 7.65
C GLU A 249 10.85 -1.44 8.69
N THR A 250 11.12 -1.07 9.94
CA THR A 250 10.97 -1.97 11.08
C THR A 250 10.05 -1.34 12.13
N PHE A 251 9.10 -2.14 12.60
CA PHE A 251 8.22 -1.86 13.73
C PHE A 251 8.94 -2.26 15.01
N GLY A 252 9.00 -1.33 15.96
CA GLY A 252 9.63 -1.54 17.26
C GLY A 252 8.77 -2.37 18.23
N GLU A 253 9.31 -2.59 19.43
CA GLU A 253 8.60 -3.26 20.51
C GLU A 253 7.39 -2.42 20.98
N PRO A 254 6.20 -3.02 21.18
CA PRO A 254 5.02 -2.30 21.66
C PRO A 254 5.24 -1.69 23.05
N VAL A 255 4.99 -0.38 23.16
CA VAL A 255 5.09 0.36 24.43
C VAL A 255 3.69 0.60 24.99
N PRO A 256 3.35 0.10 26.20
CA PRO A 256 2.03 0.31 26.77
C PRO A 256 1.83 1.75 27.23
N SER A 257 0.59 2.26 27.12
CA SER A 257 0.24 3.56 27.69
C SER A 257 0.20 3.51 29.24
N PRO A 258 0.34 4.64 29.93
CA PRO A 258 0.26 4.68 31.41
C PRO A 258 -1.05 4.13 31.98
N GLU A 259 -2.16 4.27 31.26
CA GLU A 259 -3.49 3.81 31.66
C GLU A 259 -3.76 2.35 31.29
N ASN A 260 -2.88 1.70 30.52
CA ASN A 260 -3.05 0.31 30.12
C ASN A 260 -3.03 -0.62 31.34
N LYS A 261 -4.06 -1.47 31.45
CA LYS A 261 -4.19 -2.48 32.51
C LYS A 261 -4.00 -3.91 32.01
N VAL A 262 -3.84 -4.11 30.69
CA VAL A 262 -3.56 -5.43 30.12
C VAL A 262 -2.11 -5.78 30.43
N LYS A 263 -1.90 -6.89 31.16
CA LYS A 263 -0.59 -7.27 31.71
C LYS A 263 0.45 -7.55 30.63
N GLU A 264 0.02 -8.22 29.56
CA GLU A 264 0.89 -8.68 28.48
C GLU A 264 0.44 -8.05 27.17
N VAL A 265 1.38 -7.83 26.26
CA VAL A 265 1.04 -7.40 24.90
C VAL A 265 0.29 -8.54 24.22
N PRO A 266 -0.94 -8.31 23.72
CA PRO A 266 -1.69 -9.35 23.02
C PRO A 266 -0.93 -9.95 21.83
N ASP A 267 -1.02 -11.27 21.69
CA ASP A 267 -0.35 -12.06 20.64
C ASP A 267 -0.54 -11.52 19.22
N TYR A 268 -1.72 -11.01 18.89
CA TYR A 268 -1.99 -10.51 17.53
C TYR A 268 -1.13 -9.28 17.19
N ILE A 269 -0.75 -8.47 18.18
CA ILE A 269 0.14 -7.31 18.01
C ILE A 269 1.58 -7.78 17.79
N THR A 270 2.08 -8.69 18.63
CA THR A 270 3.46 -9.19 18.54
C THR A 270 3.68 -9.98 17.24
N ARG A 271 2.70 -10.80 16.83
CA ARG A 271 2.70 -11.49 15.53
C ARG A 271 2.70 -10.50 14.36
N PHE A 272 1.82 -9.50 14.37
CA PHE A 272 1.82 -8.47 13.33
C PHE A 272 3.18 -7.78 13.17
N VAL A 273 3.79 -7.36 14.28
CA VAL A 273 5.12 -6.71 14.28
C VAL A 273 6.18 -7.65 13.71
N ALA A 274 6.22 -8.90 14.17
CA ALA A 274 7.18 -9.89 13.69
C ALA A 274 7.02 -10.18 12.19
N ASP A 275 5.79 -10.41 11.75
CA ASP A 275 5.46 -10.73 10.37
C ASP A 275 5.78 -9.57 9.43
N LYS A 276 5.44 -8.33 9.80
CA LYS A 276 5.76 -7.14 9.00
C LYS A 276 7.26 -6.91 8.91
N ASN A 277 7.97 -7.05 10.02
CA ASN A 277 9.43 -6.92 10.03
C ASN A 277 10.10 -7.96 9.12
N ASP A 278 9.66 -9.22 9.18
CA ASP A 278 10.22 -10.27 8.33
C ASP A 278 9.86 -10.05 6.84
N GLN A 279 8.61 -9.73 6.54
CA GLN A 279 8.15 -9.41 5.18
C GLN A 279 8.95 -8.25 4.57
N ASN A 280 9.10 -7.15 5.29
CA ASN A 280 9.82 -5.97 4.83
C ASN A 280 11.30 -6.27 4.57
N ARG A 281 11.96 -6.95 5.52
CA ARG A 281 13.37 -7.33 5.40
C ARG A 281 13.60 -8.31 4.25
N ARG A 282 12.73 -9.31 4.11
CA ARG A 282 12.81 -10.32 3.04
C ARG A 282 12.64 -9.67 1.68
N TYR A 283 11.61 -8.84 1.49
CA TYR A 283 11.39 -8.13 0.23
C TYR A 283 12.62 -7.31 -0.18
N ALA A 284 13.17 -6.49 0.73
CA ALA A 284 14.32 -5.63 0.44
C ALA A 284 15.56 -6.43 0.01
N ARG A 285 15.78 -7.61 0.61
CA ARG A 285 16.91 -8.50 0.25
C ARG A 285 16.67 -9.21 -1.08
N GLU A 286 15.49 -9.76 -1.29
CA GLU A 286 15.13 -10.47 -2.53
C GLU A 286 15.17 -9.52 -3.74
N ALA A 287 14.71 -8.27 -3.57
CA ALA A 287 14.74 -7.26 -4.61
C ALA A 287 16.14 -7.03 -5.20
N ILE A 288 17.21 -7.17 -4.42
CA ILE A 288 18.60 -6.98 -4.90
C ILE A 288 19.00 -8.05 -5.93
N HIS A 289 18.46 -9.26 -5.79
CA HIS A 289 18.84 -10.41 -6.59
C HIS A 289 17.96 -10.61 -7.84
N ILE A 290 16.99 -9.72 -8.06
CA ILE A 290 16.20 -9.71 -9.29
C ILE A 290 17.12 -9.36 -10.47
N THR A 291 17.05 -10.18 -11.52
CA THR A 291 17.86 -9.95 -12.72
C THR A 291 17.33 -8.71 -13.43
N LEU A 292 18.23 -7.75 -13.68
CA LEU A 292 17.88 -6.53 -14.40
C LEU A 292 17.41 -6.86 -15.82
N PRO A 293 16.41 -6.14 -16.36
CA PRO A 293 16.02 -6.29 -17.76
C PRO A 293 17.14 -5.78 -18.67
N ALA A 294 17.15 -6.25 -19.93
CA ALA A 294 18.22 -5.94 -20.88
C ALA A 294 18.44 -4.43 -21.08
N GLU A 295 17.38 -3.63 -20.97
CA GLU A 295 17.40 -2.17 -21.07
C GLU A 295 18.14 -1.48 -19.91
N GLU A 296 18.42 -2.20 -18.82
CA GLU A 296 19.17 -1.73 -17.66
C GLU A 296 20.53 -2.41 -17.47
N GLN A 297 20.92 -3.32 -18.37
CA GLN A 297 22.25 -3.94 -18.35
C GLN A 297 23.19 -3.07 -19.20
N HIS A 298 24.19 -2.44 -18.57
CA HIS A 298 25.14 -1.51 -19.19
C HIS A 298 26.55 -2.12 -19.35
#